data_AF-A0A382J597-F1
#
_entry.id   AF-A0A382J597-F1
#
_cell.length_a   1.000
_cell.length_b   1.000
_cell.length_c   1.000
_cell.angle_alpha   90.00
_cell.angle_beta   90.00
_cell.angle_gamma   90.00
#
_symmetry.space_group_name_H-M   'P 1'
#
loop_
_entity.id
_entity.type
_entity.pdbx_description
1 polymer ?
#
loop_
_entity_poly.entity_id
_entity_poly.type
_entity_poly.pdbx_seq_one_letter_code
_entity_poly.pdbx_strand_id
1 'polypeptide(L)'
;MISQPILELQNVNKSFGHVQANKNISLKVNKGDIHGIIGENGAGKSTLMSIVYGLYQADSGNIKINDKLIEIRSPHESILRGIGMVHQHFMLVENFTVVENIILGFEGEFVFGEKLNQAKENLTKLCEEYNLKIDLNATISDLSVGF
;
A
#
# COMPACT_ATOMS: atom_id res chain seq x y z
N MET A 1 3.72 -18.60 -22.58
CA MET A 1 3.28 -17.19 -22.73
C MET A 1 4.20 -16.33 -21.89
N ILE A 2 4.72 -15.23 -22.43
CA ILE A 2 5.51 -14.27 -21.64
C ILE A 2 4.53 -13.55 -20.73
N SER A 3 4.74 -13.64 -19.41
CA SER A 3 3.92 -12.96 -18.42
C SER A 3 4.06 -11.45 -18.60
N GLN A 4 2.95 -10.73 -18.73
CA GLN A 4 2.97 -9.27 -18.76
C GLN A 4 3.20 -8.73 -17.34
N PRO A 5 4.06 -7.72 -17.15
CA PRO A 5 4.30 -7.15 -15.84
C PRO A 5 3.04 -6.45 -15.32
N ILE A 6 2.70 -6.72 -14.06
CA ILE A 6 1.60 -6.01 -13.39
C ILE A 6 2.03 -4.60 -12.97
N LEU A 7 3.33 -4.42 -12.69
CA LEU A 7 3.96 -3.13 -12.41
C LEU A 7 5.27 -3.02 -13.21
N GLU A 8 5.43 -1.92 -13.94
CA GLU A 8 6.67 -1.60 -14.65
C GLU A 8 7.11 -0.17 -14.32
N LEU A 9 8.37 -0.02 -13.88
CA LEU A 9 9.06 1.26 -13.73
C LEU A 9 10.08 1.39 -14.85
N GLN A 10 10.10 2.53 -15.53
CA GLN A 10 11.01 2.79 -16.63
C GLN A 10 11.78 4.09 -16.37
N ASN A 11 13.08 3.96 -16.13
CA ASN A 11 14.01 5.06 -15.96
C ASN A 11 13.55 6.09 -14.91
N VAL A 12 13.01 5.62 -13.78
CA VAL A 12 12.49 6.47 -12.71
C VAL A 12 13.63 7.16 -11.98
N ASN A 13 13.52 8.49 -11.83
CA ASN A 13 14.47 9.32 -11.11
C ASN A 13 13.77 10.11 -10.00
N LYS A 14 14.48 10.30 -8.89
CA LYS A 14 14.05 11.18 -7.80
C LYS A 14 15.23 11.82 -7.09
N SER A 15 15.15 13.13 -6.91
CA SER A 15 16.11 13.93 -6.15
C SER A 15 15.40 14.78 -5.11
N PHE A 16 16.10 15.07 -4.02
CA PHE A 16 15.70 16.03 -2.99
C PHE A 16 16.84 17.03 -2.80
N GLY A 17 16.69 18.24 -3.35
CA GLY A 17 17.79 19.19 -3.46
C GLY A 17 18.97 18.58 -4.22
N HIS A 18 20.13 18.49 -3.56
CA HIS A 18 21.35 17.93 -4.14
C HIS A 18 21.46 16.40 -4.03
N VAL A 19 20.56 15.75 -3.29
CA VAL A 19 20.62 14.30 -3.05
C VAL A 19 19.82 13.56 -4.12
N GLN A 20 20.50 12.73 -4.91
CA GLN A 20 19.85 11.85 -5.88
C GLN A 20 19.41 10.54 -5.21
N ALA A 21 18.17 10.50 -4.72
CA ALA A 21 17.62 9.36 -4.00
C ALA A 21 17.36 8.14 -4.90
N ASN A 22 16.87 8.37 -6.13
CA ASN A 22 16.70 7.32 -7.14
C ASN A 22 17.29 7.79 -8.48
N LYS A 23 18.12 6.95 -9.09
CA LYS A 23 18.78 7.24 -10.37
C LYS A 23 18.50 6.12 -11.36
N ASN A 24 17.75 6.45 -12.41
CA ASN A 24 17.50 5.57 -13.55
C ASN A 24 16.99 4.17 -13.16
N ILE A 25 16.03 4.12 -12.23
CA ILE A 25 15.49 2.85 -11.74
C ILE A 25 14.53 2.28 -12.78
N SER A 26 14.80 1.05 -13.22
CA SER A 26 13.90 0.27 -14.06
C SER A 26 13.63 -1.08 -13.41
N LEU A 27 12.36 -1.42 -13.24
CA LEU A 27 11.90 -2.61 -12.52
C LEU A 27 10.66 -3.17 -13.20
N LYS A 28 10.56 -4.50 -13.29
CA LYS A 28 9.35 -5.21 -13.74
C LYS A 28 8.96 -6.20 -12.66
N VAL A 29 7.69 -6.16 -12.26
CA VAL A 29 7.09 -7.13 -11.35
C VAL A 29 5.97 -7.81 -12.10
N ASN A 30 5.99 -9.13 -12.22
CA ASN A 30 4.93 -9.89 -12.86
C ASN A 30 3.87 -10.31 -11.85
N LYS A 31 2.69 -10.70 -12.36
CA LYS A 31 1.61 -11.22 -11.52
C LYS A 31 2.08 -12.48 -10.79
N GLY A 32 1.96 -12.47 -9.46
CA GLY A 32 2.34 -13.58 -8.59
C GLY A 32 3.81 -13.54 -8.11
N ASP A 33 4.60 -12.58 -8.59
CA ASP A 33 5.99 -12.43 -8.14
C ASP A 33 6.03 -11.84 -6.72
N ILE A 34 6.97 -12.35 -5.91
CA ILE A 34 7.42 -11.69 -4.69
C ILE A 34 8.80 -11.10 -4.99
N HIS A 35 8.89 -9.78 -5.00
CA HIS A 35 10.14 -9.07 -5.28
C HIS A 35 10.70 -8.40 -4.02
N GLY A 36 11.91 -8.79 -3.63
CA GLY A 36 12.62 -8.17 -2.51
C GLY A 36 13.53 -7.03 -2.97
N ILE A 37 13.30 -5.82 -2.46
CA ILE A 37 14.24 -4.69 -2.66
C ILE A 37 15.13 -4.55 -1.43
N ILE A 38 16.41 -4.89 -1.60
CA ILE A 38 17.42 -4.85 -0.53
C ILE A 38 18.50 -3.83 -0.84
N GLY A 39 19.16 -3.32 0.20
CA GLY A 39 20.22 -2.33 0.11
C GLY A 39 20.38 -1.55 1.41
N GLU A 40 21.45 -0.77 1.53
CA GLU A 40 21.77 0.01 2.72
C GLU A 40 20.74 1.10 3.03
N ASN A 41 20.77 1.63 4.26
CA ASN A 41 19.98 2.80 4.64
C ASN A 41 20.38 4.00 3.77
N GLY A 42 19.40 4.72 3.23
CA GLY A 42 19.66 5.82 2.30
C GLY A 42 19.78 5.40 0.83
N ALA A 43 19.79 4.11 0.49
CA ALA A 43 19.85 3.64 -0.90
C ALA A 43 18.60 3.94 -1.78
N GLY A 44 17.63 4.72 -1.26
CA GLY A 44 16.45 5.12 -2.02
C GLY A 44 15.29 4.11 -2.06
N LYS A 45 15.34 3.03 -1.26
CA LYS A 45 14.31 1.98 -1.22
C LYS A 45 12.94 2.52 -0.83
N SER A 46 12.85 3.19 0.33
CA SER A 46 11.60 3.78 0.81
C SER A 46 11.10 4.91 -0.09
N THR A 47 12.01 5.66 -0.71
CA THR A 47 11.67 6.67 -1.72
C THR A 47 11.03 6.03 -2.94
N LEU A 48 11.58 4.93 -3.46
CA LEU A 48 11.02 4.21 -4.60
C LEU A 48 9.61 3.69 -4.29
N MET A 49 9.42 3.11 -3.10
CA MET A 49 8.10 2.64 -2.65
C MET A 49 7.10 3.79 -2.50
N SER A 50 7.55 4.92 -1.95
CA SER A 50 6.73 6.14 -1.82
C SER A 50 6.31 6.70 -3.18
N ILE A 51 7.15 6.55 -4.22
CA ILE A 51 6.79 6.93 -5.59
C ILE A 51 5.71 6.00 -6.17
N VAL A 52 5.88 4.69 -6.02
CA VAL A 52 4.90 3.69 -6.47
C VAL A 52 3.55 3.86 -5.75
N TYR A 53 3.57 4.27 -4.49
CA TYR A 53 2.38 4.55 -3.69
C TYR A 53 1.86 5.99 -3.83
N GLY A 54 2.46 6.84 -4.66
CA GLY A 54 1.96 8.20 -4.91
C GLY A 54 2.18 9.21 -3.79
N LEU A 55 2.99 8.90 -2.77
CA LEU A 55 3.41 9.85 -1.72
C LEU A 55 4.46 10.84 -2.24
N TYR A 56 5.32 10.40 -3.15
CA TYR A 56 6.25 11.25 -3.88
C TYR A 56 6.04 11.13 -5.38
N GLN A 57 6.28 12.22 -6.10
CA GLN A 57 6.31 12.20 -7.56
C GLN A 57 7.74 11.99 -8.05
N ALA A 58 7.94 11.08 -9.00
CA ALA A 58 9.20 10.97 -9.71
C ALA A 58 9.49 12.29 -10.44
N ASP A 59 10.77 12.66 -10.54
CA ASP A 59 11.16 13.85 -11.29
C ASP A 59 11.17 13.57 -12.81
N SER A 60 11.39 12.30 -13.19
CA SER A 60 11.28 11.79 -14.55
C SER A 60 11.16 10.27 -14.57
N GLY A 61 10.84 9.72 -15.74
CA GLY A 61 10.57 8.30 -15.95
C GLY A 61 9.08 8.01 -15.98
N ASN A 62 8.74 6.74 -16.18
CA ASN A 62 7.36 6.30 -16.37
C ASN A 62 7.02 5.14 -15.44
N ILE A 63 5.77 5.11 -14.98
CA ILE A 63 5.19 3.99 -14.25
C ILE A 63 4.05 3.42 -15.08
N LYS A 64 4.00 2.10 -15.22
CA LYS A 64 2.87 1.39 -15.82
C LYS A 64 2.29 0.37 -14.86
N ILE A 65 0.97 0.24 -14.92
CA ILE A 65 0.24 -0.87 -14.29
C ILE A 65 -0.56 -1.57 -15.37
N ASN A 66 -0.42 -2.90 -15.48
CA ASN A 66 -1.07 -3.70 -16.52
C ASN A 66 -0.84 -3.11 -17.93
N ASP A 67 0.42 -2.81 -18.26
CA ASP A 67 0.88 -2.17 -19.52
C ASP A 67 0.30 -0.77 -19.83
N LYS A 68 -0.50 -0.18 -18.93
CA LYS A 68 -1.02 1.18 -19.09
C LYS A 68 -0.11 2.18 -18.40
N LEU A 69 0.34 3.19 -19.15
CA LEU A 69 1.04 4.34 -18.56
C LEU A 69 0.09 5.04 -17.60
N ILE A 70 0.59 5.29 -16.38
CA ILE A 70 -0.18 5.97 -15.35
C ILE A 70 0.63 7.08 -14.73
N GLU A 71 -0.10 8.10 -14.31
CA GLU A 71 0.37 9.07 -13.35
C GLU A 71 -0.35 8.76 -12.03
N ILE A 72 0.40 8.57 -10.96
CA ILE A 72 -0.13 8.33 -9.61
C ILE A 72 0.16 9.58 -8.80
N ARG A 73 -0.86 10.39 -8.54
CA ARG A 73 -0.71 11.68 -7.86
C ARG A 73 -0.95 11.62 -6.36
N SER A 74 -1.49 10.51 -5.86
CA SER A 74 -1.78 10.32 -4.45
C SER A 74 -1.86 8.84 -4.05
N PRO A 75 -1.72 8.52 -2.75
CA PRO A 75 -2.05 7.21 -2.20
C PRO A 75 -3.44 6.70 -2.55
N HIS A 76 -4.43 7.60 -2.59
CA HIS A 76 -5.80 7.24 -2.95
C HIS A 76 -5.87 6.71 -4.40
N GLU A 77 -5.19 7.36 -5.35
CA GLU A 77 -5.12 6.87 -6.72
C GLU A 77 -4.39 5.52 -6.84
N SER A 78 -3.36 5.29 -6.03
CA SER A 78 -2.69 3.97 -5.94
C SER A 78 -3.68 2.88 -5.52
N ILE A 79 -4.48 3.13 -4.47
CA ILE A 79 -5.47 2.19 -3.95
C ILE A 79 -6.52 1.85 -5.02
N LEU A 80 -7.08 2.86 -5.69
CA LEU A 80 -8.06 2.65 -6.78
C LEU A 80 -7.49 1.84 -7.95
N ARG A 81 -6.16 1.82 -8.11
CA ARG A 81 -5.45 1.05 -9.13
C ARG A 81 -4.96 -0.31 -8.64
N GLY A 82 -5.29 -0.70 -7.40
CA GLY A 82 -4.95 -1.99 -6.80
C GLY A 82 -3.56 -2.04 -6.16
N ILE A 83 -2.93 -0.89 -5.89
CA ILE A 83 -1.69 -0.81 -5.11
C ILE A 83 -2.03 -0.52 -3.65
N GLY A 84 -1.80 -1.51 -2.78
CA GLY A 84 -1.81 -1.33 -1.32
C GLY A 84 -0.40 -1.15 -0.77
N MET A 85 -0.28 -0.47 0.37
CA MET A 85 0.98 -0.30 1.09
C MET A 85 0.78 -0.61 2.57
N VAL A 86 1.69 -1.40 3.14
CA VAL A 86 1.83 -1.56 4.59
C VAL A 86 2.98 -0.65 5.04
N HIS A 87 2.68 0.30 5.92
CA HIS A 87 3.65 1.28 6.39
C HIS A 87 4.60 0.69 7.45
N GLN A 88 5.85 1.18 7.48
CA GLN A 88 6.83 0.78 8.48
C GLN A 88 6.45 1.24 9.90
N HIS A 89 5.79 2.40 10.01
CA HIS A 89 5.20 2.88 11.26
C HIS A 89 3.70 2.64 11.23
N PHE A 90 3.12 2.29 12.39
CA PHE A 90 1.67 2.09 12.51
C PHE A 90 0.94 3.40 12.23
N MET A 91 0.00 3.36 11.29
CA MET A 91 -0.87 4.48 10.92
C MET A 91 -2.30 4.20 11.42
N LEU A 92 -2.41 3.76 12.68
CA LEU A 92 -3.69 3.36 13.29
C LEU A 92 -4.26 4.49 14.16
N VAL A 93 -5.58 4.59 14.19
CA VAL A 93 -6.32 5.46 15.10
C VAL A 93 -6.53 4.68 16.40
N GLU A 94 -5.83 5.09 17.46
CA GLU A 94 -5.78 4.35 18.74
C GLU A 94 -7.15 4.17 19.39
N ASN A 95 -8.04 5.15 19.23
CA ASN A 95 -9.37 5.16 19.84
C ASN A 95 -10.44 4.44 19.01
N PHE A 96 -10.06 3.89 17.86
CA PHE A 96 -10.97 3.14 16.99
C PHE A 96 -10.81 1.64 17.26
N THR A 97 -11.88 0.91 17.03
CA THR A 97 -11.84 -0.55 16.98
C THR A 97 -11.04 -1.05 15.78
N VAL A 98 -10.65 -2.32 15.79
CA VAL A 98 -9.99 -2.98 14.65
C VAL A 98 -10.79 -2.80 13.37
N VAL A 99 -12.11 -3.07 13.40
CA VAL A 99 -12.93 -2.94 12.19
C VAL A 99 -12.97 -1.50 11.69
N GLU A 100 -13.10 -0.53 12.59
CA GLU A 100 -13.16 0.89 12.22
C GLU A 100 -11.85 1.33 11.56
N ASN A 101 -10.69 0.89 12.07
CA ASN A 101 -9.39 1.15 11.44
C ASN A 101 -9.26 0.53 10.05
N ILE A 102 -9.75 -0.70 9.85
CA ILE A 102 -9.67 -1.39 8.56
C ILE A 102 -10.56 -0.70 7.52
N ILE A 103 -11.78 -0.30 7.89
CA ILE A 103 -12.72 0.29 6.93
C ILE A 103 -12.46 1.78 6.67
N LEU A 104 -11.73 2.46 7.56
CA LEU A 104 -11.40 3.89 7.42
C LEU A 104 -10.75 4.24 6.07
N GLY A 105 -10.00 3.30 5.48
CA GLY A 105 -9.32 3.48 4.19
C GLY A 105 -10.17 3.24 2.94
N PHE A 106 -11.41 2.78 3.09
CA PHE A 106 -12.33 2.56 1.96
C PHE A 106 -13.26 3.77 1.83
N GLU A 107 -12.96 4.69 0.91
CA GLU A 107 -13.76 5.90 0.71
C GLU A 107 -15.24 5.59 0.38
N GLY A 108 -16.14 6.39 0.96
CA GLY A 108 -17.45 6.67 0.36
C GLY A 108 -18.64 6.70 1.31
N GLU A 109 -18.61 6.02 2.45
CA GLU A 109 -19.73 6.06 3.39
C GLU A 109 -19.23 6.08 4.82
N PHE A 110 -19.89 6.92 5.62
CA PHE A 110 -19.66 7.04 7.05
C PHE A 110 -19.50 5.65 7.70
N VAL A 111 -18.56 5.55 8.64
CA VAL A 111 -18.17 4.36 9.43
C VAL A 111 -19.32 3.93 10.39
N PHE A 112 -20.57 3.94 9.93
CA PHE A 112 -21.76 3.70 10.73
C PHE A 112 -22.82 2.97 9.88
N GLY A 113 -23.67 2.19 10.55
CA GLY A 113 -24.83 1.54 9.92
C GLY A 113 -24.50 0.23 9.18
N GLU A 114 -25.25 -0.07 8.12
CA GLU A 114 -25.25 -1.38 7.45
C GLU A 114 -23.89 -1.76 6.85
N LYS A 115 -23.11 -0.80 6.35
CA LYS A 115 -21.78 -1.09 5.79
C LYS A 115 -20.77 -1.54 6.82
N LEU A 116 -20.82 -1.00 8.03
CA LEU A 116 -19.99 -1.46 9.14
C LEU A 116 -20.32 -2.92 9.47
N ASN A 117 -21.60 -3.28 9.50
CA ASN A 117 -22.03 -4.66 9.74
C ASN A 117 -21.56 -5.59 8.61
N GLN A 118 -21.72 -5.17 7.35
CA GLN A 118 -21.25 -5.96 6.21
C GLN A 118 -19.73 -6.15 6.22
N ALA A 119 -18.97 -5.12 6.60
CA ALA A 119 -17.53 -5.20 6.74
C ALA A 119 -17.13 -6.15 7.89
N LYS A 120 -17.81 -6.07 9.05
CA LYS A 120 -17.62 -7.02 10.16
C LYS A 120 -17.85 -8.46 9.71
N GLU A 121 -18.92 -8.75 8.97
CA GLU A 121 -19.18 -10.10 8.45
C GLU A 121 -18.08 -10.57 7.49
N ASN A 122 -17.67 -9.71 6.55
CA ASN A 122 -16.63 -10.05 5.58
C ASN A 122 -15.27 -10.28 6.26
N LEU A 123 -14.92 -9.43 7.23
CA LEU A 123 -13.69 -9.57 8.01
C LEU A 123 -13.72 -10.79 8.92
N THR A 124 -14.86 -11.13 9.51
CA THR A 124 -15.00 -12.35 10.32
C THR A 124 -14.72 -13.59 9.47
N LYS A 125 -15.29 -13.68 8.27
CA LYS A 125 -15.01 -14.77 7.33
C LYS A 125 -13.54 -14.83 6.94
N LEU A 126 -12.91 -13.68 6.70
CA LEU A 126 -11.49 -13.59 6.37
C LEU A 126 -10.62 -14.07 7.55
N CYS A 127 -10.95 -13.66 8.77
CA CYS A 127 -10.27 -14.11 9.97
C CYS A 127 -10.40 -15.63 10.16
N GLU A 128 -11.57 -16.21 9.88
CA GLU A 128 -11.77 -17.66 9.91
C GLU A 128 -10.96 -18.38 8.82
N GLU A 129 -11.01 -17.90 7.57
CA GLU A 129 -10.31 -18.49 6.42
C GLU A 129 -8.79 -18.52 6.64
N TYR A 130 -8.22 -17.44 7.16
CA TYR A 130 -6.79 -17.31 7.42
C TYR A 130 -6.39 -17.66 8.86
N ASN A 131 -7.32 -18.14 9.67
CA ASN A 131 -7.13 -18.49 11.09
C ASN A 131 -6.46 -17.35 11.92
N LEU A 132 -6.87 -16.10 11.65
CA LEU A 132 -6.45 -14.92 12.36
C LEU A 132 -7.31 -14.73 13.61
N LYS A 133 -6.67 -14.78 14.79
CA LYS A 133 -7.34 -14.59 16.09
C LYS A 133 -7.31 -13.12 16.49
N ILE A 134 -8.17 -12.31 15.89
CA ILE A 134 -8.27 -10.87 16.15
C ILE A 134 -9.69 -10.54 16.57
N ASP A 135 -9.85 -9.82 17.68
CA ASP A 135 -11.16 -9.28 18.07
C ASP A 135 -11.45 -8.01 17.27
N LEU A 136 -12.39 -8.09 16.34
CA LEU A 136 -12.77 -6.97 15.48
C LEU A 136 -13.38 -5.78 16.23
N ASN A 137 -13.85 -5.99 17.48
CA ASN A 137 -14.44 -4.95 18.32
C ASN A 137 -13.46 -4.41 19.38
N ALA A 138 -12.26 -4.96 19.50
CA ALA A 138 -11.24 -4.42 20.41
C ALA A 138 -10.73 -3.08 19.89
N THR A 139 -10.52 -2.14 20.81
CA THR A 139 -9.84 -0.87 20.52
C THR A 139 -8.37 -1.14 20.23
N ILE A 140 -7.75 -0.40 19.31
CA ILE A 140 -6.31 -0.57 19.03
C ILE A 140 -5.45 -0.38 20.28
N SER A 141 -5.83 0.52 21.19
CA SER A 141 -5.15 0.71 22.48
C SER A 141 -5.08 -0.54 23.36
N ASP A 142 -5.99 -1.49 23.16
CA ASP A 142 -6.11 -2.70 23.96
C ASP A 142 -5.32 -3.88 23.34
N LEU A 143 -4.74 -3.69 22.15
CA LEU A 143 -4.01 -4.70 21.40
C LEU A 143 -2.49 -4.59 21.59
N SER A 144 -1.83 -5.75 21.59
CA SER A 144 -0.37 -5.81 21.57
C SER A 144 0.15 -5.69 20.14
N VAL A 145 1.38 -5.20 19.94
CA VAL A 145 2.04 -5.03 18.63
C VAL A 145 2.01 -6.27 17.71
N GLY A 146 1.89 -7.48 18.27
CA GLY A 146 1.81 -8.73 17.50
C GLY A 146 0.41 -9.12 17.00
N PHE A 147 -0.61 -8.29 17.27
CA PHE A 147 -2.02 -8.52 16.95
C PHE A 147 -2.69 -7.26 16.41
#